data_AF-A0A6B2DI74-F1
#
_entry.id   AF-A0A6B2DI74-F1
#
_cell.length_a   1.000
_cell.length_b   1.000
_cell.length_c   1.000
_cell.angle_alpha   90.00
_cell.angle_beta   90.00
_cell.angle_gamma   90.00
#
_symmetry.space_group_name_H-M   'P 1'
#
loop_
_entity.id
_entity.type
_entity.pdbx_description
1 polymer ?
#
loop_
_entity_poly.entity_id
_entity_poly.type
_entity_poly.pdbx_seq_one_letter_code
_entity_poly.pdbx_strand_id
1 'polypeptide(L)' 'MAKVLMTGFAPFGGEPVNPSWQAVSRLGARRDDVAAVELPCEFAASLPALRAAVVAHRPSLVVCVGQAG' A
#
# COMPACT_ATOMS: atom_id res chain seq x y z
N MET A 1 11.89 16.06 3.89
CA MET A 1 11.90 14.83 4.72
C MET A 1 11.82 13.63 3.80
N ALA A 2 12.54 12.55 4.12
CA ALA A 2 12.41 11.26 3.44
C ALA A 2 11.00 10.70 3.73
N LYS A 3 10.22 10.45 2.68
CA LYS A 3 8.85 9.93 2.80
C LYS A 3 8.87 8.40 2.67
N VAL A 4 8.16 7.70 3.54
CA VAL A 4 7.95 6.25 3.42
C VAL A 4 6.68 6.02 2.59
N LEU A 5 6.75 5.17 1.57
CA LEU A 5 5.56 4.65 0.88
C LEU A 5 5.23 3.29 1.47
N MET A 6 4.06 3.16 2.07
CA MET A 6 3.52 1.89 2.54
C MET A 6 2.39 1.45 1.63
N THR A 7 2.34 0.17 1.30
CA THR A 7 1.26 -0.40 0.50
C THR A 7 0.60 -1.57 1.19
N GLY A 8 -0.69 -1.74 0.95
CA GLY A 8 -1.49 -2.90 1.31
C GLY A 8 -2.32 -3.31 0.10
N PHE A 9 -2.89 -4.52 0.11
CA PHE A 9 -3.72 -5.00 -0.99
C PHE A 9 -5.20 -4.75 -0.73
N ALA A 10 -5.96 -4.58 -1.81
CA ALA A 10 -7.41 -4.65 -1.81
C ALA A 10 -7.91 -6.02 -1.30
N PRO A 11 -9.19 -6.14 -0.92
CA PRO A 11 -9.79 -7.42 -0.55
C PRO A 11 -9.73 -8.45 -1.69
N PHE A 12 -9.67 -9.73 -1.33
CA PHE A 12 -9.64 -10.85 -2.27
C PHE A 12 -10.37 -12.06 -1.68
N GLY A 13 -10.68 -13.07 -2.51
CA GLY A 13 -11.29 -14.32 -2.03
C GLY A 13 -12.71 -14.18 -1.48
N GLY A 14 -13.42 -13.10 -1.82
CA GLY A 14 -14.76 -12.81 -1.31
C GLY A 14 -14.78 -12.11 0.06
N GLU A 15 -13.60 -11.86 0.65
CA GLU A 15 -13.50 -11.12 1.90
C GLU A 15 -13.86 -9.63 1.72
N PRO A 16 -14.52 -9.00 2.71
CA PRO A 16 -14.92 -7.61 2.61
C PRO A 16 -13.76 -6.64 2.85
N VAL A 17 -12.67 -7.11 3.46
CA VAL A 17 -11.52 -6.30 3.86
C VAL A 17 -10.22 -7.07 3.68
N ASN A 18 -9.11 -6.32 3.60
CA ASN A 18 -7.77 -6.86 3.72
C ASN A 18 -7.04 -6.14 4.88
N PRO A 19 -6.62 -6.84 5.94
CA PRO A 19 -5.91 -6.28 7.08
C PRO A 19 -4.63 -5.53 6.70
N SER A 20 -3.96 -5.91 5.60
CA SER A 20 -2.78 -5.18 5.12
C SER A 20 -3.13 -3.74 4.77
N TRP A 21 -4.23 -3.50 4.03
CA TRP A 21 -4.71 -2.17 3.72
C TRP A 21 -5.18 -1.42 4.97
N GLN A 22 -5.93 -2.09 5.85
CA GLN A 22 -6.39 -1.47 7.10
C GLN A 22 -5.24 -0.99 7.98
N ALA A 23 -4.15 -1.76 8.06
CA ALA A 23 -2.99 -1.40 8.85
C ALA A 23 -2.28 -0.16 8.28
N VAL A 24 -1.96 -0.17 6.98
CA VAL A 24 -1.18 0.93 6.36
C VAL A 24 -1.99 2.22 6.22
N SER A 25 -3.29 2.14 5.91
CA SER A 25 -4.16 3.32 5.79
C SER A 25 -4.31 4.06 7.12
N ARG A 26 -4.49 3.34 8.23
CA ARG A 26 -4.53 3.92 9.58
C ARG A 26 -3.23 4.61 9.97
N LEU A 27 -2.09 4.06 9.55
CA LEU A 27 -0.79 4.68 9.83
C LEU A 27 -0.57 5.92 8.97
N GLY A 28 -0.91 5.86 7.67
CA GLY A 28 -0.83 7.00 6.75
C GLY A 28 -1.73 8.18 7.17
N ALA A 29 -2.88 7.90 7.79
CA ALA A 29 -3.75 8.94 8.33
C ALA A 29 -3.21 9.62 9.60
N ARG A 30 -2.19 9.05 10.26
CA ARG A 30 -1.64 9.55 11.54
C ARG A 30 -0.24 10.14 11.41
N ARG A 31 0.39 10.02 10.24
CA ARG A 31 1.80 10.35 10.02
C ARG A 31 1.99 11.08 8.70
N ASP A 32 2.52 12.31 8.77
CA ASP A 32 2.75 13.14 7.58
C ASP A 32 3.93 12.67 6.73
N ASP A 33 4.82 11.84 7.30
CA ASP A 33 5.97 11.25 6.62
C ASP A 33 5.67 9.90 5.95
N VAL A 34 4.41 9.43 5.99
CA VAL A 34 3.97 8.17 5.39
C VAL A 34 2.91 8.44 4.30
N ALA A 35 3.14 7.96 3.08
CA ALA A 35 2.10 7.78 2.09
C ALA A 35 1.58 6.33 2.16
N ALA A 36 0.26 6.15 2.21
CA ALA A 36 -0.38 4.83 2.12
C ALA A 36 -1.11 4.69 0.78
N VAL A 37 -0.87 3.59 0.06
CA VAL A 37 -1.53 3.29 -1.22
C VAL A 37 -2.08 1.87 -1.20
N GLU A 38 -3.35 1.73 -1.60
CA GLU A 38 -3.98 0.43 -1.82
C GLU A 38 -3.62 -0.09 -3.21
N LEU A 39 -3.14 -1.33 -3.28
CA LEU A 39 -2.82 -2.02 -4.53
C LEU A 39 -3.92 -3.02 -4.90
N PRO A 40 -4.24 -3.19 -6.19
CA PRO A 40 -5.14 -4.25 -6.62
C PRO A 40 -4.51 -5.62 -6.31
N CYS A 41 -5.32 -6.57 -5.83
CA CYS A 41 -4.89 -7.96 -5.59
C CYS A 41 -4.90 -8.78 -6.90
N GLU A 42 -4.21 -8.26 -7.92
CA GLU A 42 -4.17 -8.81 -9.28
C GLU A 42 -2.73 -8.76 -9.82
N PHE A 43 -2.26 -9.87 -10.40
CA PHE A 43 -0.89 -9.97 -10.90
C PHE A 43 -0.56 -8.91 -11.96
N ALA A 44 -1.46 -8.70 -12.93
CA ALA A 44 -1.22 -7.78 -14.04
C ALA A 44 -1.26 -6.30 -13.61
N ALA A 45 -2.05 -5.95 -12.59
CA ALA A 45 -2.30 -4.57 -12.21
C ALA A 45 -1.46 -4.09 -11.01
N SER A 46 -1.03 -4.99 -10.12
CA SER A 46 -0.34 -4.63 -8.87
C SER A 46 1.01 -3.94 -9.11
N LEU A 47 1.86 -4.49 -9.99
CA LEU A 47 3.18 -3.91 -10.28
C LEU A 47 3.11 -2.54 -10.99
N PRO A 48 2.26 -2.35 -12.02
CA PRO A 48 2.03 -1.02 -12.59
C PRO A 48 1.56 0.01 -11.55
N ALA A 49 0.60 -0.34 -10.69
CA ALA A 49 0.10 0.54 -9.65
C ALA A 49 1.19 0.92 -8.64
N LEU A 50 2.00 -0.05 -8.19
CA LEU A 50 3.13 0.22 -7.30
C LEU A 50 4.17 1.16 -7.94
N ARG A 51 4.52 0.93 -9.22
CA ARG A 51 5.46 1.80 -9.94
C ARG A 51 4.94 3.24 -10.04
N ALA A 52 3.65 3.41 -10.34
CA ALA A 52 3.02 4.72 -10.37
C ALA A 52 3.08 5.42 -9.01
N ALA A 53 2.81 4.68 -7.92
CA ALA A 53 2.90 5.21 -6.56
C ALA A 53 4.33 5.65 -6.19
N VAL A 54 5.34 4.86 -6.57
CA VAL A 54 6.76 5.21 -6.36
C VAL A 54 7.12 6.50 -7.11
N VAL A 55 6.71 6.63 -8.36
CA VAL A 55 6.96 7.86 -9.15
C VAL A 55 6.25 9.07 -8.54
N ALA A 56 4.99 8.92 -8.14
CA ALA A 56 4.19 10.00 -7.58
C ALA A 56 4.74 10.52 -6.24
N HIS A 57 5.19 9.61 -5.36
CA HIS A 57 5.60 9.96 -4.01
C HIS A 57 7.10 10.18 -3.84
N ARG A 58 7.94 9.71 -4.78
CA ARG A 58 9.41 9.72 -4.71
C ARG A 58 9.92 9.34 -3.30
N PRO A 59 9.48 8.20 -2.74
CA PRO A 59 9.81 7.82 -1.38
C PRO A 59 11.28 7.40 -1.26
N SER A 60 11.81 7.47 -0.04
CA SER A 60 13.16 6.95 0.27
C SER A 60 13.12 5.48 0.72
N LEU A 61 11.95 4.99 1.12
CA LEU A 61 11.70 3.61 1.54
C LEU A 61 10.31 3.19 1.06
N VAL A 62 10.21 1.96 0.54
CA VAL A 62 8.94 1.32 0.18
C VAL A 62 8.75 0.09 1.06
N VAL A 63 7.60 -0.04 1.71
CA VAL A 63 7.21 -1.22 2.48
C VAL A 63 5.91 -1.78 1.92
N CYS A 64 5.96 -2.96 1.33
CA CYS A 64 4.79 -3.66 0.82
C CYS A 64 4.29 -4.65 1.87
N VAL A 65 3.08 -4.45 2.37
CA VAL A 65 2.44 -5.27 3.38
C VAL A 65 1.40 -6.17 2.72
N GLY A 66 1.36 -7.45 3.09
CA GLY A 66 0.37 -8.42 2.62
C GLY A 66 -0.26 -9.18 3.78
N GLN A 67 -1.46 -9.71 3.56
CA GLN A 67 -2.08 -10.67 4.48
C GLN A 67 -1.47 -12.05 4.22
N ALA A 68 -1.06 -12.74 5.29
CA ALA A 68 -0.73 -14.17 5.29
C ALA A 68 -1.43 -14.79 6.51
N GLY A 69 -2.40 -15.67 6.27
CA GLY A 69 -3.23 -16.31 7.28
C GLY A 69 -3.51 -17.75 6.91
#